data_AF-A0A971JEF2-F1
#
_entry.id   AF-A0A971JEF2-F1
#
_cell.length_a   1.000
_cell.length_b   1.000
_cell.length_c   1.000
_cell.angle_alpha   90.00
_cell.angle_beta   90.00
_cell.angle_gamma   90.00
#
_symmetry.space_group_name_H-M   'P 1'
#
loop_
_entity.id
_entity.type
_entity.pdbx_description
1 polymer ?
#
loop_
_entity_poly.entity_id
_entity_poly.type
_entity_poly.pdbx_seq_one_letter_code
_entity_poly.pdbx_strand_id
1 'polypeptide(L)'
;MAKFTFSLEAVLRIKMQKEESVKNELGKATQKLEAERQKLAKLYDTVEEIIAEFNKKAKKTTVRKLIEFNEYLSLLDSKIKEQKERVNCAASYVDKVREELLQAVKERKILEKLKEKKYDEYLLEQKKLEQKANDELVSFKHKVGSVGD
;
A
#
# COMPACT_ATOMS: atom_id res chain seq x y z
N MET A 1 13.66 36.48 12.15
CA MET A 1 12.57 35.59 12.62
C MET A 1 13.16 34.22 12.84
N ALA A 2 12.68 33.47 13.83
CA ALA A 2 13.12 32.09 14.02
C ALA A 2 12.72 31.24 12.79
N LYS A 3 13.30 30.06 12.62
CA LYS A 3 12.87 29.08 11.61
C LYS A 3 12.06 28.00 12.33
N PHE A 4 10.91 27.61 11.78
CA PHE A 4 10.14 26.51 12.34
C PHE A 4 10.92 25.20 12.27
N THR A 5 10.96 24.46 13.37
CA THR A 5 11.55 23.13 13.46
C THR A 5 10.54 22.17 14.08
N PHE A 6 10.33 21.03 13.43
CA PHE A 6 9.47 19.97 13.95
C PHE A 6 10.34 18.87 14.56
N SER A 7 10.20 18.66 15.87
CA SER A 7 11.04 17.71 16.62
C SER A 7 10.92 16.26 16.14
N LEU A 8 9.80 15.89 15.52
CA LEU A 8 9.53 14.54 15.03
C LEU A 8 9.73 14.39 13.51
N GLU A 9 10.44 15.31 12.86
CA GLU A 9 10.68 15.26 11.40
C GLU A 9 11.34 13.96 10.96
N ALA A 10 12.33 13.46 11.73
CA ALA A 10 12.99 12.19 11.45
C ALA A 10 12.01 11.01 11.52
N VAL A 11 11.09 11.01 12.50
CA VAL A 11 10.07 9.97 12.66
C VAL A 11 9.07 10.02 11.51
N LEU A 12 8.61 11.21 11.13
CA LEU A 12 7.72 11.40 9.98
C LEU A 12 8.35 10.84 8.70
N ARG A 13 9.64 11.13 8.45
CA ARG A 13 10.38 10.58 7.30
C ARG A 13 10.44 9.05 7.32
N ILE A 14 10.69 8.43 8.48
CA ILE A 14 10.68 6.97 8.60
C ILE A 14 9.29 6.41 8.29
N LYS A 15 8.21 7.05 8.73
CA LYS A 15 6.83 6.63 8.42
C LYS A 15 6.51 6.76 6.93
N MET A 16 6.98 7.81 6.27
CA MET A 16 6.86 7.95 4.81
C MET A 16 7.59 6.83 4.06
N GLN A 17 8.83 6.51 4.46
CA GLN A 17 9.59 5.40 3.87
C GLN A 17 8.91 4.06 4.10
N LYS A 18 8.33 3.83 5.29
CA LYS A 18 7.58 2.61 5.59
C LYS A 18 6.33 2.51 4.71
N GLU A 19 5.54 3.57 4.56
CA GLU A 19 4.39 3.58 3.63
C GLU A 19 4.82 3.20 2.21
N GLU A 20 5.89 3.82 1.71
CA GLU A 20 6.40 3.57 0.36
C GLU A 20 6.88 2.12 0.20
N SER A 21 7.57 1.58 1.19
CA SER A 21 7.97 0.17 1.20
C SER A 21 6.78 -0.77 1.14
N VAL A 22 5.69 -0.49 1.88
CA VAL A 22 4.50 -1.34 1.88
C VAL A 22 3.71 -1.21 0.58
N LYS A 23 3.66 -0.02 -0.04
CA LYS A 23 3.09 0.14 -1.40
C LYS A 23 3.81 -0.73 -2.43
N ASN A 24 5.13 -0.71 -2.40
CA ASN A 24 5.93 -1.55 -3.29
C ASN A 24 5.68 -3.04 -3.06
N GLU A 25 5.54 -3.46 -1.80
CA GLU A 25 5.18 -4.84 -1.46
C GLU A 25 3.79 -5.22 -1.95
N LEU A 26 2.80 -4.31 -1.84
CA LEU A 26 1.46 -4.53 -2.37
C LEU A 26 1.48 -4.76 -3.88
N GLY A 27 2.32 -4.00 -4.60
CA GLY A 27 2.55 -4.20 -6.03
C GLY A 27 3.05 -5.61 -6.35
N LYS A 28 4.09 -6.08 -5.63
CA LYS A 28 4.64 -7.43 -5.80
C LYS A 28 3.63 -8.52 -5.46
N ALA A 29 2.91 -8.36 -4.34
CA ALA A 29 1.88 -9.30 -3.91
C ALA A 29 0.76 -9.43 -4.97
N THR A 30 0.34 -8.30 -5.54
CA THR A 30 -0.69 -8.26 -6.59
C THR A 30 -0.21 -8.93 -7.87
N GLN A 31 1.03 -8.67 -8.30
CA GLN A 31 1.64 -9.35 -9.45
C GLN A 31 1.72 -10.87 -9.24
N LYS A 32 2.08 -11.32 -8.03
CA LYS A 32 2.12 -12.73 -7.69
C LYS A 32 0.73 -13.37 -7.75
N LEU A 33 -0.29 -12.72 -7.19
CA LEU A 33 -1.68 -13.20 -7.27
C LEU A 33 -2.11 -13.37 -8.73
N GLU A 34 -1.82 -12.38 -9.57
CA GLU A 34 -2.17 -12.44 -10.98
C GLU A 34 -1.43 -13.58 -11.71
N ALA A 35 -0.15 -13.77 -11.44
CA ALA A 35 0.62 -14.89 -11.99
C ALA A 35 0.03 -16.26 -11.58
N GLU A 36 -0.39 -16.43 -10.33
CA GLU A 36 -1.03 -17.67 -9.87
C GLU A 36 -2.41 -17.88 -10.51
N ARG A 37 -3.18 -16.81 -10.75
CA ARG A 37 -4.46 -16.88 -11.48
C ARG A 37 -4.27 -17.29 -12.93
N GLN A 38 -3.26 -16.74 -13.61
CA GLN A 38 -2.93 -17.11 -14.99
C GLN A 38 -2.50 -18.57 -15.10
N LYS A 39 -1.72 -19.09 -14.14
CA LYS A 39 -1.40 -20.52 -14.09
C LYS A 39 -2.65 -21.38 -13.92
N LEU A 40 -3.58 -20.96 -13.07
CA LEU A 40 -4.85 -21.67 -12.89
C LEU A 40 -5.69 -21.69 -14.17
N ALA A 41 -5.81 -20.55 -14.85
CA ALA A 41 -6.51 -20.44 -16.13
C ALA A 41 -5.92 -21.40 -17.17
N LYS A 42 -4.58 -21.41 -17.32
CA LYS A 42 -3.89 -22.33 -18.23
C LYS A 42 -4.15 -23.81 -17.91
N LEU A 43 -4.28 -24.19 -16.64
CA LEU A 43 -4.64 -25.56 -16.26
C LEU A 43 -6.06 -25.90 -16.71
N TYR A 44 -7.00 -24.97 -16.60
CA TYR A 44 -8.35 -25.16 -17.11
C TYR A 44 -8.37 -25.29 -18.63
N ASP A 45 -7.67 -24.40 -19.35
CA ASP A 45 -7.55 -24.47 -20.81
C ASP A 45 -6.97 -25.83 -21.24
N THR A 46 -5.92 -26.29 -20.54
CA THR A 46 -5.30 -27.60 -20.80
C THR A 46 -6.31 -28.75 -20.63
N VAL A 47 -7.11 -28.73 -19.56
CA VAL A 47 -8.15 -29.75 -19.33
C VAL A 47 -9.18 -29.75 -20.46
N GLU A 48 -9.65 -28.57 -20.88
CA GLU A 48 -10.61 -28.45 -21.99
C GLU A 48 -10.04 -29.00 -23.31
N GLU A 49 -8.79 -28.65 -23.63
CA GLU A 49 -8.09 -29.14 -24.82
C GLU A 49 -7.98 -30.67 -24.82
N ILE A 50 -7.58 -31.26 -23.70
CA ILE A 50 -7.42 -32.71 -23.54
C ILE A 50 -8.76 -33.44 -23.68
N ILE A 51 -9.83 -32.91 -23.07
CA ILE A 51 -11.18 -33.48 -23.20
C ILE A 51 -11.66 -33.38 -24.65
N ALA A 52 -11.46 -32.24 -25.32
CA ALA A 52 -11.84 -32.05 -26.71
C ALA A 52 -11.08 -33.01 -27.65
N GLU A 53 -9.78 -33.18 -27.44
CA GLU A 53 -8.96 -34.15 -28.18
C GLU A 53 -9.42 -35.60 -27.98
N PHE A 54 -9.72 -35.97 -26.74
CA PHE A 54 -10.19 -37.30 -26.41
C PHE A 54 -11.53 -37.60 -27.09
N ASN A 55 -12.48 -36.66 -27.02
CA ASN A 55 -13.80 -36.79 -27.65
C ASN A 55 -13.71 -36.97 -29.17
N LYS A 56 -12.75 -36.31 -29.84
CA LYS A 56 -12.48 -36.51 -31.28
C LYS A 56 -11.99 -37.94 -31.60
N LYS A 57 -11.23 -38.56 -30.68
CA LYS A 57 -10.62 -39.90 -30.84
C LYS A 57 -11.49 -41.04 -30.29
N ALA A 58 -12.58 -40.71 -29.57
CA ALA A 58 -13.40 -41.66 -28.80
C ALA A 58 -14.01 -42.81 -29.63
N LYS A 59 -14.31 -42.59 -30.92
CA LYS A 59 -14.95 -43.61 -31.79
C LYS A 59 -14.07 -44.85 -32.09
N LYS A 60 -12.76 -44.83 -31.78
CA LYS A 60 -11.82 -45.94 -32.04
C LYS A 60 -10.88 -46.23 -30.86
N THR A 61 -11.28 -45.86 -29.64
CA THR A 61 -10.43 -45.95 -28.45
C THR A 61 -10.56 -47.30 -27.73
N THR A 62 -9.45 -47.79 -27.16
CA THR A 62 -9.42 -49.02 -26.37
C THR A 62 -9.71 -48.74 -24.88
N VAL A 63 -10.18 -49.74 -24.14
CA VAL A 63 -10.43 -49.64 -22.68
C VAL A 63 -9.19 -49.15 -21.92
N ARG A 64 -7.99 -49.60 -22.30
CA ARG A 64 -6.73 -49.14 -21.69
C ARG A 64 -6.52 -47.63 -21.84
N LYS A 65 -6.79 -47.05 -23.01
CA LYS A 65 -6.66 -45.61 -23.26
C LYS A 65 -7.69 -44.79 -22.47
N LEU A 66 -8.86 -45.36 -22.18
CA LEU A 66 -9.87 -44.74 -21.30
C LEU A 66 -9.37 -44.65 -19.86
N ILE A 67 -8.72 -45.71 -19.35
CA ILE A 67 -8.14 -45.72 -18.00
C ILE A 67 -7.00 -44.69 -17.90
N GLU A 68 -6.05 -44.71 -18.83
CA GLU A 68 -4.93 -43.76 -18.88
C GLU A 68 -5.42 -42.30 -18.95
N PHE A 69 -6.48 -42.05 -19.71
CA PHE A 69 -7.12 -40.73 -19.79
C PHE A 69 -7.74 -40.28 -18.46
N ASN A 70 -8.46 -41.17 -17.78
CA ASN A 70 -9.09 -40.87 -16.50
C ASN A 70 -8.03 -40.62 -15.39
N GLU A 71 -6.98 -41.42 -15.34
CA GLU A 71 -5.84 -41.19 -14.44
C GLU A 71 -5.19 -39.82 -14.68
N TYR A 72 -5.03 -39.44 -15.94
CA TYR A 72 -4.47 -38.14 -16.29
C TYR A 72 -5.39 -36.97 -15.90
N LEU A 73 -6.71 -37.10 -16.11
CA LEU A 73 -7.69 -36.11 -15.63
C LEU A 73 -7.67 -35.98 -14.10
N SER A 74 -7.55 -37.08 -13.37
CA SER A 74 -7.42 -37.08 -11.92
C SER A 74 -6.16 -36.33 -11.45
N LEU A 75 -5.03 -36.52 -12.15
CA LEU A 75 -3.81 -35.76 -11.89
C LEU A 75 -4.00 -34.26 -12.13
N LEU A 76 -4.69 -33.88 -13.20
CA LEU A 76 -4.97 -32.47 -13.51
C LEU A 76 -5.93 -31.84 -12.49
N ASP A 77 -6.95 -32.57 -12.04
CA ASP A 77 -7.85 -32.10 -10.98
C ASP A 77 -7.08 -31.85 -9.67
N SER A 78 -6.16 -32.75 -9.31
CA SER A 78 -5.26 -32.54 -8.16
C SER A 78 -4.40 -31.28 -8.30
N LYS A 79 -3.79 -31.07 -9.48
CA LYS A 79 -3.01 -29.85 -9.77
C LYS A 79 -3.87 -28.58 -9.71
N ILE A 80 -5.11 -28.63 -10.20
CA ILE A 80 -6.05 -27.50 -10.14
C ILE A 80 -6.40 -27.17 -8.69
N LYS A 81 -6.65 -28.17 -7.83
CA LYS A 81 -6.90 -27.96 -6.41
C LYS A 81 -5.71 -27.29 -5.72
N GLU A 82 -4.51 -27.81 -5.93
CA GLU A 82 -3.29 -27.21 -5.38
C GLU A 82 -3.09 -25.77 -5.90
N GLN A 83 -3.33 -25.53 -7.19
CA GLN A 83 -3.19 -24.19 -7.77
C GLN A 83 -4.24 -23.21 -7.24
N LYS A 84 -5.47 -23.67 -6.95
CA LYS A 84 -6.49 -22.85 -6.27
C LYS A 84 -6.05 -22.45 -4.86
N GLU A 85 -5.47 -23.37 -4.11
CA GLU A 85 -4.90 -23.06 -2.79
C GLU A 85 -3.81 -22.00 -2.90
N ARG A 86 -2.91 -22.11 -3.89
CA ARG A 86 -1.88 -21.09 -4.16
C ARG A 86 -2.48 -19.72 -4.48
N VAL A 87 -3.53 -19.67 -5.30
CA VAL A 87 -4.27 -18.42 -5.59
C VAL A 87 -4.89 -17.84 -4.32
N ASN A 88 -5.53 -18.68 -3.49
CA ASN A 88 -6.14 -18.25 -2.24
C ASN A 88 -5.09 -17.71 -1.26
N CYS A 89 -3.96 -18.40 -1.08
CA CYS A 89 -2.85 -17.91 -0.25
C CYS A 89 -2.30 -16.57 -0.76
N ALA A 90 -2.14 -16.41 -2.07
CA ALA A 90 -1.69 -15.16 -2.66
C ALA A 90 -2.72 -14.02 -2.44
N ALA A 91 -4.02 -14.32 -2.56
CA ALA A 91 -5.10 -13.37 -2.33
C ALA A 91 -5.13 -12.91 -0.86
N SER A 92 -5.09 -13.85 0.09
CA SER A 92 -5.01 -13.52 1.52
C SER A 92 -3.78 -12.70 1.86
N TYR A 93 -2.64 -12.94 1.19
CA TYR A 93 -1.44 -12.14 1.37
C TYR A 93 -1.61 -10.71 0.85
N VAL A 94 -2.22 -10.53 -0.33
CA VAL A 94 -2.56 -9.21 -0.85
C VAL A 94 -3.43 -8.43 0.14
N ASP A 95 -4.46 -9.06 0.71
CA ASP A 95 -5.35 -8.41 1.66
C ASP A 95 -4.62 -8.02 2.95
N LYS A 96 -3.76 -8.89 3.47
CA LYS A 96 -2.88 -8.56 4.60
C LYS A 96 -2.01 -7.32 4.31
N VAL A 97 -1.36 -7.28 3.14
CA VAL A 97 -0.49 -6.14 2.78
C VAL A 97 -1.31 -4.86 2.57
N ARG A 98 -2.57 -4.95 2.11
CA ARG A 98 -3.48 -3.79 2.05
C ARG A 98 -3.78 -3.24 3.44
N GLU A 99 -4.07 -4.10 4.41
CA GLU A 99 -4.29 -3.67 5.80
C GLU A 99 -3.05 -3.01 6.39
N GLU A 100 -1.86 -3.58 6.17
CA GLU A 100 -0.59 -2.98 6.58
C GLU A 100 -0.38 -1.59 5.94
N LEU A 101 -0.75 -1.42 4.67
CA LEU A 101 -0.66 -0.14 3.97
C LEU A 101 -1.60 0.90 4.59
N LEU A 102 -2.85 0.53 4.88
CA LEU A 102 -3.82 1.41 5.52
C LEU A 102 -3.30 1.90 6.88
N GLN A 103 -2.70 1.00 7.66
CA GLN A 103 -2.10 1.35 8.95
C GLN A 103 -0.90 2.28 8.78
N ALA A 104 0.01 2.01 7.84
CA ALA A 104 1.16 2.87 7.56
C ALA A 104 0.73 4.29 7.13
N VAL A 105 -0.28 4.40 6.26
CA VAL A 105 -0.86 5.68 5.83
C VAL A 105 -1.46 6.43 7.02
N LYS A 106 -2.21 5.73 7.89
CA LYS A 106 -2.82 6.33 9.09
C LYS A 106 -1.74 6.90 10.01
N GLU A 107 -0.68 6.15 10.29
CA GLU A 107 0.42 6.58 11.15
C GLU A 107 1.16 7.80 10.60
N ARG A 108 1.46 7.83 9.30
CA ARG A 108 2.04 9.02 8.66
C ARG A 108 1.11 10.22 8.79
N LYS A 109 -0.17 10.07 8.45
CA LYS A 109 -1.15 11.18 8.50
C LYS A 109 -1.31 11.76 9.91
N ILE A 110 -1.19 10.95 10.95
CA ILE A 110 -1.21 11.44 12.33
C ILE A 110 -0.04 12.40 12.58
N LEU A 111 1.17 12.05 12.13
CA LEU A 111 2.36 12.90 12.29
C LEU A 111 2.30 14.15 11.42
N GLU A 112 1.76 14.07 10.20
CA GLU A 112 1.56 15.24 9.34
C GLU A 112 0.60 16.24 9.99
N LYS A 113 -0.56 15.78 10.48
CA LYS A 113 -1.50 16.64 11.20
C LYS A 113 -0.89 17.26 12.45
N LEU A 114 -0.06 16.51 13.18
CA LEU A 114 0.65 17.05 14.34
C LEU A 114 1.65 18.14 13.93
N LYS A 115 2.38 17.94 12.83
CA LYS A 115 3.31 18.92 12.29
C LYS A 115 2.59 20.19 11.83
N GLU A 116 1.47 20.06 11.13
CA GLU A 116 0.60 21.18 10.73
C GLU A 116 0.15 21.98 11.96
N LYS A 117 -0.41 21.32 12.98
CA LYS A 117 -0.83 21.99 14.21
C LYS A 117 0.32 22.71 14.91
N LYS A 118 1.51 22.10 14.98
CA LYS A 118 2.71 22.72 15.58
C LYS A 118 3.19 23.92 14.78
N TYR A 119 3.02 23.89 13.46
CA TYR A 119 3.34 25.00 12.58
C TYR A 119 2.37 26.18 12.78
N ASP A 120 1.07 25.90 12.92
CA ASP A 120 0.07 26.93 13.21
C ASP A 120 0.32 27.59 14.57
N GLU A 121 0.65 26.80 15.61
CA GLU A 121 1.06 27.29 16.93
C GLU A 121 2.27 28.23 16.82
N TYR A 122 3.29 27.81 16.05
CA TYR A 122 4.49 28.62 15.80
C TYR A 122 4.18 29.95 15.10
N LEU A 123 3.31 29.95 14.07
CA LEU A 123 2.90 31.17 13.37
C LEU A 123 2.16 32.14 14.31
N LEU A 124 1.29 31.61 15.18
CA LEU A 124 0.58 32.42 16.17
C LEU A 124 1.54 33.07 17.16
N GLU A 125 2.58 32.35 17.60
CA GLU A 125 3.62 32.89 18.48
C GLU A 125 4.45 33.97 17.80
N GLN A 126 4.87 33.78 16.54
CA GLN A 126 5.60 34.81 15.79
C GLN A 126 4.77 36.09 15.66
N LYS A 127 3.48 35.98 15.33
CA LYS A 127 2.57 37.13 15.25
C LYS A 127 2.46 37.90 16.58
N LYS A 128 2.40 37.18 17.71
CA LYS A 128 2.38 37.79 19.05
C LYS A 128 3.69 38.50 19.38
N LEU A 129 4.83 37.93 18.99
CA LEU A 129 6.15 38.55 19.20
C LEU A 129 6.31 39.81 18.35
N GLU A 130 5.89 39.77 17.08
CA GLU A 130 5.89 40.94 16.19
C GLU A 130 5.00 42.06 16.73
N GLN A 131 3.80 41.74 17.22
CA GLN A 131 2.90 42.73 17.81
C GLN A 131 3.53 43.40 19.04
N LYS A 132 4.11 42.61 19.96
CA LYS A 132 4.82 43.16 21.14
C LYS A 132 5.99 44.07 20.74
N ALA A 133 6.81 43.65 19.77
CA ALA A 133 7.92 44.46 19.29
C ALA A 133 7.44 45.80 18.69
N ASN A 134 6.32 45.78 17.95
CA ASN A 134 5.71 46.99 17.42
C ASN A 134 5.20 47.93 18.52
N ASP A 135 4.51 47.38 19.53
CA ASP A 135 4.01 48.17 20.67
C ASP A 135 5.17 48.82 21.45
N GLU A 136 6.26 48.08 21.66
CA GLU A 136 7.48 48.60 22.30
C GLU A 136 8.10 49.75 21.48
N LEU A 137 8.22 49.59 20.15
CA LEU A 137 8.73 50.64 19.27
C LEU A 137 7.87 51.91 19.29
N VAL A 138 6.53 51.77 19.28
CA VAL A 138 5.60 52.90 19.38
C VAL A 138 5.76 53.60 20.73
N SER A 139 5.84 52.85 21.83
CA SER A 139 6.02 53.42 23.18
C SER A 139 7.35 54.18 23.32
N PHE A 140 8.42 53.67 22.70
CA PHE A 140 9.73 54.32 22.68
C PHE A 140 9.69 55.63 21.90
N LYS A 141 9.10 55.64 20.70
CA LYS A 141 8.92 56.88 19.91
C LYS A 141 8.09 57.92 20.65
N HIS A 142 7.03 57.50 21.34
CA HIS A 142 6.22 58.43 22.14
C HIS A 142 7.02 59.06 23.27
N LYS A 143 7.82 58.28 24.01
CA LYS A 143 8.70 58.81 25.07
C LYS A 143 9.77 59.77 24.55
N VAL A 144 10.36 59.52 23.39
CA VAL A 144 11.37 60.41 22.81
C VAL A 144 10.75 61.71 22.28
N GLY A 145 9.51 61.66 21.78
CA GLY A 145 8.76 62.86 21.36
C GLY A 145 8.29 63.74 22.53
N SER A 146 8.03 63.18 23.72
CA SER A 146 7.60 63.94 24.91
C SER A 146 8.72 64.65 25.67
N VAL A 147 10.00 64.40 25.34
CA VAL A 147 11.17 64.99 26.03
C VAL A 147 11.74 66.21 25.28
N GLY A 148 11.12 66.59 24.15
CA GLY A 148 11.58 67.66 23.26
C GLY A 148 10.78 68.98 23.29
N ASP A 149 9.84 69.17 24.21
CA ASP A 149 9.12 70.44 24.43
C ASP A 149 9.52 71.11 25.74
#